data_AF-A0A3R7MIY2-F1
#
_entry.id   AF-A0A3R7MIY2-F1
#
_cell.length_a   1.000
_cell.length_b   1.000
_cell.length_c   1.000
_cell.angle_alpha   90.00
_cell.angle_beta   90.00
_cell.angle_gamma   90.00
#
_symmetry.space_group_name_H-M   'P 1'
#
loop_
_entity.id
_entity.type
_entity.pdbx_description
1 polymer ?
#
loop_
_entity_poly.entity_id
_entity_poly.type
_entity_poly.pdbx_seq_one_letter_code
_entity_poly.pdbx_strand_id
1 'polypeptide(L)'
;MSAEDDTKRGFVPRISQLDSILLTDEAYSLIKSQVLTCVKYVGQNYLTRLEPEIEAGLRYILLRYTVQKARRSVGQQLLQIRYEDSVSLTRLRNYVYLLVFGRWVRQRAGDLAAGIFKKEGARVLASQCVNLLEILYKVAEVLNLLVFLHQVLPFYRTVLDVNIWPAITVFIPVMLQILHSVVLYAIIQ
;
A
#
# COMPACT_ATOMS: atom_id res chain seq x y z
N MET A 1 32.53 19.26 -20.30
CA MET A 1 31.91 19.36 -18.97
C MET A 1 30.72 18.39 -18.98
N SER A 2 30.99 17.11 -18.74
CA SER A 2 30.03 16.01 -18.95
C SER A 2 29.18 15.78 -17.71
N ALA A 3 27.87 15.68 -17.92
CA ALA A 3 26.83 15.43 -16.93
C ALA A 3 26.81 13.98 -16.38
N GLU A 4 27.98 13.37 -16.19
CA GLU A 4 28.13 11.93 -15.93
C GLU A 4 28.71 11.61 -14.52
N ASP A 5 28.96 12.62 -13.68
CA ASP A 5 29.55 12.41 -12.33
C ASP A 5 28.59 12.68 -11.16
N ASP A 6 27.30 12.92 -11.41
CA ASP A 6 26.27 13.04 -10.35
C ASP A 6 25.61 11.70 -9.97
N THR A 7 25.94 10.60 -10.67
CA THR A 7 25.42 9.26 -10.38
C THR A 7 26.05 8.60 -9.14
N LYS A 8 26.94 9.31 -8.42
CA LYS A 8 27.65 8.79 -7.23
C LYS A 8 27.02 9.16 -5.90
N ARG A 9 25.94 9.94 -5.85
CA ARG A 9 25.13 10.08 -4.64
C ARG A 9 23.79 9.42 -4.91
N GLY A 10 23.55 8.27 -4.26
CA GLY A 10 22.34 7.44 -4.38
C GLY A 10 21.05 8.10 -3.87
N PHE A 11 20.87 9.39 -4.11
CA PHE A 11 19.66 10.12 -3.80
C PHE A 11 18.74 10.10 -5.01
N VAL A 12 17.74 9.22 -4.99
CA VAL A 12 16.66 9.22 -5.97
C VAL A 12 15.57 10.17 -5.48
N PRO A 13 15.24 11.25 -6.21
CA PRO A 13 14.17 12.16 -5.80
C PRO A 13 12.84 11.42 -5.62
N ARG A 14 12.07 11.76 -4.57
CA ARG A 14 10.77 11.12 -4.28
C ARG A 14 9.80 11.18 -5.45
N ILE A 15 9.86 12.25 -6.24
CA ILE A 15 9.04 12.42 -7.45
C ILE A 15 9.36 11.34 -8.48
N SER A 16 10.65 11.06 -8.71
CA SER A 16 11.09 10.02 -9.64
C SER A 16 10.74 8.61 -9.14
N GLN A 17 10.76 8.40 -7.81
CA GLN A 17 10.25 7.16 -7.21
C GLN A 17 8.75 7.00 -7.44
N LEU A 18 7.96 8.05 -7.22
CA LEU A 18 6.51 8.03 -7.43
C LEU A 18 6.16 7.80 -8.90
N ASP A 19 6.85 8.48 -9.80
CA ASP A 19 6.67 8.33 -11.24
C ASP A 19 6.98 6.90 -11.69
N SER A 20 8.05 6.29 -11.15
CA SER A 20 8.38 4.89 -11.42
C SER A 20 7.25 3.92 -11.03
N ILE A 21 6.48 4.24 -9.99
CA ILE A 21 5.34 3.43 -9.55
C ILE A 21 4.17 3.61 -10.52
N LEU A 22 3.89 4.86 -10.92
CA LEU A 22 2.82 5.18 -11.86
C LEU A 22 3.05 4.51 -13.23
N LEU A 23 4.24 4.67 -13.79
CA LEU A 23 4.64 4.06 -15.06
C LEU A 23 4.52 2.53 -15.03
N THR A 24 4.90 1.94 -13.90
CA THR A 24 4.78 0.50 -13.69
C THR A 24 3.31 0.08 -13.75
N ASP A 25 2.41 0.81 -13.11
CA ASP A 25 0.97 0.52 -13.09
C ASP A 25 0.32 0.71 -14.47
N GLU A 26 0.73 1.71 -15.23
CA GLU A 26 0.26 1.95 -16.59
C GLU A 26 0.70 0.83 -17.54
N ALA A 27 1.97 0.41 -17.47
CA ALA A 27 2.46 -0.74 -18.22
C ALA A 27 1.68 -2.02 -17.90
N TYR A 28 1.33 -2.23 -16.62
CA TYR A 28 0.45 -3.34 -16.22
C TYR A 28 -0.94 -3.24 -16.84
N SER A 29 -1.55 -2.05 -16.82
CA SER A 29 -2.88 -1.81 -17.38
C SER A 29 -2.94 -2.11 -18.88
N LEU A 30 -1.91 -1.71 -19.62
CA LEU A 30 -1.79 -2.01 -21.05
C LEU A 30 -1.68 -3.51 -21.33
N ILE A 31 -0.84 -4.23 -20.60
CA ILE A 31 -0.70 -5.69 -20.81
C ILE A 31 -2.00 -6.40 -20.40
N LYS A 32 -2.62 -5.97 -19.29
CA LYS A 32 -3.92 -6.50 -18.84
C LYS A 32 -4.98 -6.33 -19.93
N SER A 33 -5.10 -5.15 -20.53
CA SER A 33 -6.14 -4.89 -21.53
C SER A 33 -5.98 -5.77 -22.77
N GLN A 34 -4.74 -6.04 -23.20
CA GLN A 34 -4.46 -6.97 -24.29
C GLN A 34 -4.82 -8.40 -23.93
N VAL A 35 -4.41 -8.88 -22.75
CA VAL A 35 -4.75 -10.22 -22.26
C VAL A 35 -6.26 -10.41 -22.13
N LEU A 36 -6.96 -9.44 -21.54
CA LEU A 36 -8.42 -9.49 -21.45
C LEU A 36 -9.09 -9.49 -22.82
N THR A 37 -8.55 -8.77 -23.80
CA THR A 37 -9.06 -8.78 -25.17
C THR A 37 -8.92 -10.16 -25.81
N CYS A 38 -7.81 -10.87 -25.57
CA CYS A 38 -7.66 -12.26 -26.00
C CYS A 38 -8.63 -13.22 -25.30
N VAL A 39 -8.87 -13.03 -23.99
CA VAL A 39 -9.72 -13.93 -23.19
C VAL A 39 -11.21 -13.67 -23.40
N LYS A 40 -11.62 -12.49 -23.87
CA LYS A 40 -13.03 -12.17 -24.21
C LYS A 40 -13.66 -13.18 -25.19
N TYR A 41 -12.87 -13.80 -26.05
CA TYR A 41 -13.35 -14.81 -27.01
C TYR A 41 -13.64 -16.19 -26.39
N VAL A 42 -13.21 -16.44 -25.15
CA VAL A 42 -13.29 -17.75 -24.48
C VAL A 42 -14.59 -17.92 -23.67
N GLY A 43 -15.38 -16.85 -23.47
CA GLY A 43 -16.70 -16.90 -22.84
C GLY A 43 -16.84 -15.95 -21.64
N GLN A 44 -17.89 -15.12 -21.69
CA GLN A 44 -18.08 -13.96 -20.81
C GLN A 44 -18.39 -14.32 -19.34
N ASN A 45 -18.96 -15.50 -19.08
CA ASN A 45 -19.43 -15.90 -17.75
C ASN A 45 -18.30 -16.41 -16.83
N TYR A 46 -17.27 -17.03 -17.41
CA TYR A 46 -16.08 -17.46 -16.66
C TYR A 46 -15.10 -16.31 -16.47
N LEU A 47 -15.10 -15.34 -17.40
CA LEU A 47 -14.19 -14.21 -17.40
C LEU A 47 -14.38 -13.31 -16.17
N THR A 48 -15.61 -12.97 -15.79
CA THR A 48 -15.89 -12.13 -14.61
C THR A 48 -15.41 -12.75 -13.31
N ARG A 49 -15.38 -14.08 -13.21
CA ARG A 49 -14.91 -14.78 -12.01
C ARG A 49 -13.38 -14.97 -11.98
N LEU A 50 -12.76 -15.10 -13.16
CA LEU A 50 -11.32 -15.33 -13.30
C LEU A 50 -10.52 -14.06 -13.54
N GLU A 51 -11.15 -12.93 -13.86
CA GLU A 51 -10.50 -11.63 -14.04
C GLU A 51 -9.53 -11.26 -12.91
N PRO A 52 -9.88 -11.36 -11.61
CA PRO A 52 -8.94 -11.05 -10.53
C PRO A 52 -7.76 -12.04 -10.44
N GLU A 53 -7.98 -13.31 -10.82
CA GLU A 53 -6.92 -14.34 -10.83
C GLU A 53 -5.94 -14.12 -11.98
N ILE A 54 -6.45 -13.77 -13.17
CA ILE A 54 -5.64 -13.44 -14.35
C ILE A 54 -4.82 -12.17 -14.07
N GLU A 55 -5.41 -11.18 -13.42
CA GLU A 55 -4.71 -9.95 -13.03
C GLU A 55 -3.58 -10.24 -12.03
N ALA A 56 -3.86 -10.99 -10.97
CA ALA A 56 -2.85 -11.35 -9.98
C ALA A 56 -1.74 -12.20 -10.57
N GLY A 57 -2.08 -13.19 -11.42
CA GLY A 57 -1.12 -14.05 -12.12
C GLY A 57 -0.22 -13.26 -13.06
N LEU A 58 -0.79 -12.38 -13.89
CA LEU A 58 -0.04 -11.51 -14.79
C LEU A 58 0.93 -10.60 -14.02
N ARG A 59 0.44 -9.97 -12.96
CA ARG A 59 1.24 -9.07 -12.12
C ARG A 59 2.35 -9.81 -11.40
N TYR A 60 2.08 -11.02 -10.92
CA TYR A 60 3.09 -11.89 -10.32
C TYR A 60 4.18 -12.29 -11.30
N ILE A 61 3.81 -12.74 -12.50
CA ILE A 61 4.76 -13.15 -13.54
C ILE A 61 5.69 -11.99 -13.88
N LEU A 62 5.13 -10.81 -14.10
CA LEU A 62 5.90 -9.65 -14.51
C LEU A 62 6.79 -9.12 -13.38
N LEU A 63 6.29 -9.02 -12.14
CA LEU A 63 7.10 -8.65 -10.98
C LEU A 63 8.20 -9.68 -10.73
N ARG A 64 7.90 -10.97 -10.87
CA ARG A 64 8.89 -12.03 -10.70
C ARG A 64 10.01 -11.88 -11.72
N TYR A 65 9.68 -11.70 -13.00
CA TYR A 65 10.70 -11.57 -14.05
C TYR A 65 11.48 -10.26 -13.96
N THR A 66 10.84 -9.14 -13.67
CA THR A 66 11.51 -7.82 -13.63
C THR A 66 12.31 -7.66 -12.34
N VAL A 67 11.68 -7.87 -11.19
CA VAL A 67 12.27 -7.59 -9.90
C VAL A 67 13.29 -8.65 -9.49
N GLN A 68 13.03 -9.95 -9.71
CA GLN A 68 14.01 -10.99 -9.31
C GLN A 68 15.20 -11.10 -10.26
N LYS A 69 15.01 -10.85 -11.57
CA LYS A 69 16.09 -10.98 -12.57
C LYS A 69 16.87 -9.69 -12.78
N ALA A 70 16.19 -8.54 -12.81
CA ALA A 70 16.83 -7.25 -13.13
C ALA A 70 17.05 -6.35 -11.91
N ARG A 71 16.53 -6.72 -10.72
CA ARG A 71 16.52 -5.86 -9.51
C ARG A 71 15.98 -4.46 -9.81
N ARG A 72 15.01 -4.37 -10.71
CA ARG A 72 14.33 -3.15 -11.17
C ARG A 72 12.89 -3.49 -11.52
N SER A 73 11.94 -2.67 -11.10
CA SER A 73 10.59 -2.70 -11.67
C SER A 73 10.60 -2.11 -13.09
N VAL A 74 9.52 -2.31 -13.87
CA VAL A 74 9.42 -1.76 -15.24
C VAL A 74 9.64 -0.25 -15.25
N GLY A 75 8.91 0.51 -14.43
CA GLY A 75 9.07 1.96 -14.38
C GLY A 75 10.44 2.40 -13.85
N GLN A 76 11.04 1.64 -12.92
CA GLN A 76 12.41 1.89 -12.48
C GLN A 76 13.44 1.61 -13.58
N GLN A 77 13.21 0.62 -14.44
CA GLN A 77 14.05 0.36 -15.61
C GLN A 77 13.98 1.52 -16.61
N LEU A 78 12.79 2.08 -16.87
CA LEU A 78 12.63 3.24 -17.74
C LEU A 78 13.32 4.49 -17.18
N LEU A 79 13.28 4.68 -15.86
CA LEU A 79 13.93 5.81 -15.19
C LEU A 79 15.38 5.54 -14.76
N GLN A 80 15.96 4.40 -15.19
CA GLN A 80 17.31 3.94 -14.83
C GLN A 80 17.60 3.84 -13.31
N ILE A 81 16.56 3.78 -12.48
CA ILE A 81 16.65 3.62 -11.03
C ILE A 81 16.93 2.14 -10.72
N ARG A 82 17.86 1.85 -9.81
CA ARG A 82 18.17 0.47 -9.37
C ARG A 82 17.94 0.32 -7.87
N TYR A 83 17.44 -0.84 -7.46
CA TYR A 83 17.55 -1.23 -6.06
C TYR A 83 19.02 -1.44 -5.70
N GLU A 84 19.36 -1.07 -4.47
CA GLU A 84 20.72 -1.23 -3.94
C GLU A 84 21.09 -2.71 -3.86
N ASP A 85 22.33 -3.05 -4.23
CA ASP A 85 22.75 -4.44 -4.33
C ASP A 85 22.84 -5.17 -2.99
N SER A 86 22.79 -4.42 -1.89
CA SER A 86 22.71 -4.86 -0.49
C SER A 86 21.38 -5.55 -0.14
N VAL A 87 20.32 -5.35 -0.95
CA VAL A 87 19.01 -5.95 -0.69
C VAL A 87 19.02 -7.43 -1.07
N SER A 88 18.85 -8.30 -0.07
CA SER A 88 18.75 -9.75 -0.30
C SER A 88 17.60 -10.12 -1.25
N LEU A 89 17.84 -11.06 -2.15
CA LEU A 89 16.82 -11.57 -3.09
C LEU A 89 15.58 -12.13 -2.36
N THR A 90 15.76 -12.68 -1.15
CA THR A 90 14.66 -13.18 -0.31
C THR A 90 13.71 -12.07 0.14
N ARG A 91 14.24 -10.92 0.60
CA ARG A 91 13.41 -9.75 0.95
C ARG A 91 12.66 -9.22 -0.25
N LEU A 92 13.33 -9.16 -1.39
CA LEU A 92 12.75 -8.66 -2.63
C LEU A 92 11.63 -9.59 -3.14
N ARG A 93 11.82 -10.90 -3.03
CA ARG A 93 10.79 -11.91 -3.31
C ARG A 93 9.59 -11.77 -2.38
N ASN A 94 9.83 -11.61 -1.08
CA ASN A 94 8.74 -11.44 -0.11
C ASN A 94 7.97 -10.14 -0.38
N TYR A 95 8.65 -9.07 -0.79
CA TYR A 95 8.01 -7.83 -1.21
C TYR A 95 7.10 -8.05 -2.43
N VAL A 96 7.57 -8.76 -3.46
CA VAL A 96 6.75 -9.13 -4.62
C VAL A 96 5.52 -9.93 -4.21
N TYR A 97 5.69 -10.95 -3.36
CA TYR A 97 4.58 -11.74 -2.85
C TYR A 97 3.56 -10.89 -2.09
N LEU A 98 4.01 -10.03 -1.17
CA LEU A 98 3.13 -9.15 -0.40
C LEU A 98 2.35 -8.18 -1.30
N LEU A 99 2.99 -7.65 -2.35
CA LEU A 99 2.36 -6.69 -3.27
C LEU A 99 1.27 -7.34 -4.13
N VAL A 100 1.55 -8.53 -4.65
CA VAL A 100 0.60 -9.32 -5.44
C VAL A 100 -0.52 -9.83 -4.54
N PHE A 101 -0.17 -10.47 -3.42
CA PHE A 101 -1.11 -11.05 -2.48
C PHE A 101 -2.00 -9.98 -1.85
N GLY A 102 -1.44 -8.85 -1.43
CA GLY A 102 -2.21 -7.75 -0.84
C GLY A 102 -3.23 -7.16 -1.82
N ARG A 103 -2.88 -6.99 -3.09
CA ARG A 103 -3.83 -6.54 -4.12
C ARG A 103 -4.90 -7.59 -4.43
N TRP A 104 -4.52 -8.85 -4.56
CA TRP A 104 -5.46 -9.96 -4.76
C TRP A 104 -6.43 -10.09 -3.58
N VAL A 105 -5.93 -10.03 -2.34
CA VAL A 105 -6.77 -10.03 -1.13
C VAL A 105 -7.69 -8.82 -1.14
N ARG A 106 -7.24 -7.62 -1.53
CA ARG A 106 -8.12 -6.44 -1.59
C ARG A 106 -9.27 -6.63 -2.60
N GLN A 107 -9.01 -7.24 -3.76
CA GLN A 107 -10.03 -7.53 -4.76
C GLN A 107 -10.99 -8.61 -4.28
N ARG A 108 -10.48 -9.66 -3.64
CA ARG A 108 -11.26 -10.77 -3.15
C ARG A 108 -11.92 -10.52 -1.79
N ALA A 109 -11.44 -9.53 -1.04
CA ALA A 109 -11.96 -9.14 0.26
C ALA A 109 -13.39 -8.65 0.17
N GLY A 110 -13.82 -8.05 -0.95
CA GLY A 110 -15.23 -7.69 -1.16
C GLY A 110 -16.14 -8.93 -1.20
N ASP A 111 -15.76 -9.94 -1.98
CA ASP A 111 -16.49 -11.20 -2.11
C ASP A 111 -16.40 -12.06 -0.85
N LEU A 112 -15.22 -12.11 -0.23
CA LEU A 112 -14.99 -12.84 1.03
C LEU A 112 -15.68 -12.16 2.20
N ALA A 113 -15.71 -10.82 2.25
CA ALA A 113 -16.52 -10.09 3.20
C ALA A 113 -18.00 -10.42 3.00
N ALA A 114 -18.50 -10.46 1.76
CA ALA A 114 -19.88 -10.85 1.50
C ALA A 114 -20.19 -12.31 1.93
N GLY A 115 -19.22 -13.23 1.80
CA GLY A 115 -19.37 -14.63 2.21
C GLY A 115 -19.20 -14.91 3.71
N ILE A 116 -18.27 -14.22 4.37
CA ILE A 116 -17.95 -14.36 5.81
C ILE A 116 -18.96 -13.56 6.65
N PHE A 117 -19.38 -12.38 6.19
CA PHE A 117 -20.36 -11.53 6.87
C PHE A 117 -21.80 -11.83 6.43
N LYS A 118 -22.14 -13.11 6.28
CA LYS A 118 -23.52 -13.56 6.02
C LYS A 118 -24.47 -13.24 7.19
N LYS A 119 -23.91 -13.03 8.39
CA LYS A 119 -24.61 -12.49 9.57
C LYS A 119 -24.53 -10.96 9.55
N GLU A 120 -25.69 -10.30 9.57
CA GLU A 120 -25.81 -8.82 9.54
C GLU A 120 -24.97 -8.13 10.63
N GLY A 121 -24.87 -8.73 11.82
CA GLY A 121 -24.06 -8.19 12.92
C GLY A 121 -22.56 -8.10 12.63
N ALA A 122 -21.99 -9.10 11.95
CA ALA A 122 -20.56 -9.13 11.66
C ALA A 122 -20.17 -8.14 10.56
N ARG A 123 -21.10 -7.82 9.65
CA ARG A 123 -20.90 -6.77 8.62
C ARG A 123 -20.86 -5.36 9.24
N VAL A 124 -21.70 -5.12 10.24
CA VAL A 124 -21.72 -3.86 11.00
C VAL A 124 -20.44 -3.70 11.82
N LEU A 125 -19.95 -4.77 12.46
CA LEU A 125 -18.67 -4.74 13.17
C LEU A 125 -17.49 -4.47 12.23
N ALA A 126 -17.46 -5.12 11.06
CA ALA A 126 -16.41 -4.90 10.09
C ALA A 126 -16.37 -3.46 9.56
N SER A 127 -17.53 -2.88 9.25
CA SER A 127 -17.60 -1.48 8.80
C SER A 127 -17.21 -0.50 9.91
N GLN A 128 -17.58 -0.78 11.16
CA GLN A 128 -17.13 0.00 12.32
C GLN A 128 -15.62 -0.06 12.52
N CYS A 129 -15.01 -1.25 12.41
CA CYS A 129 -13.56 -1.41 12.50
C CYS A 129 -12.83 -0.66 11.39
N VAL A 130 -13.32 -0.74 10.15
CA VAL A 130 -12.73 -0.02 9.01
C VAL A 130 -12.83 1.50 9.21
N ASN A 131 -14.00 2.00 9.62
CA ASN A 131 -14.19 3.43 9.90
C ASN A 131 -13.30 3.91 11.05
N LEU A 132 -13.19 3.11 12.12
CA LEU A 132 -12.31 3.43 13.25
C LEU A 132 -10.84 3.48 12.80
N LEU A 133 -10.41 2.51 12.00
CA LEU A 133 -9.05 2.46 11.46
C LEU A 133 -8.77 3.64 10.52
N GLU A 134 -9.76 4.06 9.73
CA GLU A 134 -9.66 5.24 8.87
C GLU A 134 -9.52 6.54 9.70
N ILE A 135 -10.31 6.67 10.77
CA ILE A 135 -10.20 7.81 11.70
C ILE A 135 -8.83 7.82 12.37
N LEU A 136 -8.37 6.66 12.86
CA LEU A 136 -7.02 6.47 13.41
C LEU A 136 -5.93 6.91 12.44
N TYR A 137 -6.02 6.48 11.18
CA TYR A 137 -5.07 6.82 10.15
C TYR A 137 -5.04 8.33 9.89
N LYS A 138 -6.21 8.96 9.74
CA LYS A 138 -6.34 10.42 9.55
C LYS A 138 -5.76 11.19 10.72
N VAL A 139 -6.02 10.76 11.96
CA VAL A 139 -5.45 11.38 13.16
C VAL A 139 -3.93 11.22 13.18
N ALA A 140 -3.40 10.04 12.86
CA ALA A 140 -1.96 9.80 12.78
C ALA A 140 -1.29 10.68 11.71
N GLU A 141 -1.93 10.88 10.56
CA GLU A 141 -1.44 11.76 9.51
C GLU A 141 -1.41 13.23 9.96
N VAL A 142 -2.47 13.70 10.63
CA VAL A 142 -2.52 15.05 11.22
C VAL A 142 -1.43 15.21 12.29
N LEU A 143 -1.23 14.21 13.14
CA LEU A 143 -0.15 14.24 14.14
C LEU A 143 1.23 14.27 13.47
N ASN A 144 1.44 13.48 12.42
CA ASN A 144 2.69 13.49 11.66
C ASN A 144 2.95 14.85 10.98
N LEU A 145 1.90 15.47 10.43
CA LEU A 145 1.96 16.84 9.90
C LEU A 145 2.28 17.86 11.01
N LEU A 146 1.67 17.70 12.19
CA LEU A 146 1.85 18.60 13.32
C LEU A 146 3.28 18.53 13.88
N VAL A 147 3.85 17.32 13.93
CA VAL A 147 5.26 17.08 14.27
C VAL A 147 6.19 17.67 13.21
N PHE A 148 5.84 17.52 11.93
CA PHE A 148 6.61 18.14 10.83
C PHE A 148 6.62 19.67 10.93
N LEU A 149 5.46 20.29 11.20
CA LEU A 149 5.35 21.73 11.41
C LEU A 149 6.15 22.21 12.63
N HIS A 150 6.14 21.43 13.71
CA HIS A 150 6.97 21.71 14.90
C HIS A 150 8.47 21.70 14.56
N GLN A 151 8.93 20.79 13.70
CA GLN A 151 10.34 20.70 13.32
C GLN A 151 10.79 21.82 12.37
N VAL A 152 9.88 22.35 11.54
CA VAL A 152 10.20 23.32 10.49
C VAL A 152 10.09 24.78 10.95
N LEU A 153 9.24 25.10 11.94
CA LEU A 153 8.99 26.49 12.36
C LEU A 153 9.47 26.78 13.79
N PRO A 154 10.55 27.57 14.00
CA PRO A 154 11.08 27.85 15.33
C PRO A 154 10.14 28.68 16.22
N PHE A 155 9.17 29.38 15.63
CA PHE A 155 8.18 30.22 16.34
C PHE A 155 7.08 29.42 17.07
N TYR A 156 6.74 28.22 16.59
CA TYR A 156 5.64 27.41 17.15
C TYR A 156 6.08 26.45 18.26
N ARG A 157 7.40 26.30 18.48
CA ARG A 157 7.98 25.38 19.48
C ARG A 157 7.44 25.63 20.90
N THR A 158 7.34 26.89 21.32
CA THR A 158 6.93 27.28 22.68
C THR A 158 5.42 27.18 22.95
N VAL A 159 4.57 27.33 21.92
CA VAL A 159 3.09 27.27 22.09
C VAL A 159 2.57 25.82 22.03
N LEU A 160 3.23 24.96 21.24
CA LEU A 160 2.83 23.56 21.08
C LEU A 160 3.24 22.66 22.27
N ASP A 161 4.42 22.91 22.87
CA ASP A 161 4.95 22.10 23.98
C ASP A 161 4.09 22.22 25.26
N VAL A 162 3.44 23.35 25.49
CA VAL A 162 2.69 23.62 26.73
C VAL A 162 1.30 22.97 26.74
N ASN A 163 0.70 22.71 25.57
CA ASN A 163 -0.72 22.33 25.50
C ASN A 163 -1.02 21.02 24.73
N ILE A 164 -0.16 20.59 23.80
CA ILE A 164 -0.49 19.49 22.86
C ILE A 164 0.19 18.16 23.22
N TRP A 165 1.43 18.18 23.73
CA TRP A 165 2.12 16.97 24.17
C TRP A 165 1.38 16.16 25.25
N PRO A 166 0.83 16.76 26.32
CA PRO A 166 0.01 16.02 27.29
C PRO A 166 -1.30 15.49 26.68
N ALA A 167 -1.86 16.14 25.65
CA ALA A 167 -3.04 15.63 24.96
C ALA A 167 -2.72 14.39 24.12
N ILE A 168 -1.56 14.36 23.43
CA ILE A 168 -1.12 13.22 22.62
C ILE A 168 -0.81 12.00 23.50
N THR A 169 -0.14 12.19 24.64
CA THR A 169 0.18 11.09 25.57
C THR A 169 -1.06 10.46 26.21
N VAL A 170 -2.16 11.23 26.35
CA VAL A 170 -3.46 10.72 26.82
C VAL A 170 -4.28 10.09 25.68
N PHE A 171 -4.15 10.60 24.46
CA PHE A 171 -4.95 10.13 23.32
C PHE A 171 -4.57 8.71 22.86
N ILE A 172 -3.28 8.40 22.82
CA ILE A 172 -2.77 7.07 22.40
C ILE A 172 -3.31 5.91 23.26
N PRO A 173 -3.24 5.95 24.61
CA PRO A 173 -3.77 4.86 25.43
C PRO A 173 -5.30 4.74 25.35
N VAL A 174 -6.02 5.87 25.23
CA VAL A 174 -7.49 5.85 25.05
C VAL A 174 -7.86 5.17 23.74
N MET A 175 -7.15 5.48 22.65
CA MET A 175 -7.37 4.83 21.36
C MET A 175 -7.03 3.33 21.39
N LEU A 176 -5.98 2.93 22.11
CA LEU A 176 -5.63 1.53 22.31
C LEU A 176 -6.68 0.78 23.13
N GLN A 177 -7.26 1.43 24.14
CA GLN A 177 -8.30 0.87 25.01
C GLN A 177 -9.65 0.74 24.31
N ILE A 178 -9.99 1.68 23.42
CA ILE A 178 -11.15 1.59 22.52
C ILE A 178 -10.96 0.44 21.54
N LEU A 179 -9.79 0.32 20.92
CA LEU A 179 -9.48 -0.77 20.00
C LEU A 179 -9.57 -2.13 20.71
N HIS A 180 -9.01 -2.24 21.92
CA HIS A 180 -9.07 -3.45 22.72
C HIS A 180 -10.52 -3.81 23.11
N SER A 181 -11.33 -2.83 23.49
CA SER A 181 -12.75 -3.03 23.83
C SER A 181 -13.57 -3.50 22.62
N VAL A 182 -13.34 -2.92 21.44
CA VAL A 182 -14.02 -3.32 20.19
C VAL A 182 -13.60 -4.73 19.76
N VAL A 183 -12.31 -5.06 19.87
CA VAL A 183 -11.79 -6.40 19.57
C VAL A 183 -12.33 -7.43 20.55
N LEU A 184 -12.37 -7.12 21.85
CA LEU A 184 -12.91 -8.01 22.87
C LEU A 184 -14.42 -8.25 22.66
N TYR A 185 -15.17 -7.20 22.33
CA TYR A 185 -16.60 -7.30 21.99
C TYR A 185 -16.83 -8.18 20.76
N ALA A 186 -15.96 -8.07 19.75
CA ALA A 186 -16.03 -8.89 18.55
C ALA A 186 -15.62 -10.36 18.75
N ILE A 187 -14.88 -10.69 19.82
CA ILE A 187 -14.47 -12.07 20.16
C ILE A 187 -15.54 -12.80 21.01
N ILE A 188 -16.34 -12.05 21.78
CA ILE A 188 -17.31 -12.61 22.74
C ILE A 188 -18.69 -12.91 22.09
N GLN A 189 -19.01 -12.33 20.93
CA GLN A 189 -20.25 -12.56 20.16
C GLN A 189 -20.08 -13.56 19.01
#